data_AF-A0A397EX40-F1
#
_entry.id   AF-A0A397EX40-F1
#
_cell.length_a   1.000
_cell.length_b   1.000
_cell.length_c   1.000
_cell.angle_alpha   90.00
_cell.angle_beta   90.00
_cell.angle_gamma   90.00
#
_symmetry.space_group_name_H-M   'P 1'
#
loop_
_entity.id
_entity.type
_entity.pdbx_description
1 polymer ?
#
loop_
_entity_poly.entity_id
_entity_poly.type
_entity_poly.pdbx_seq_one_letter_code
_entity_poly.pdbx_strand_id
1 'polypeptide(L)'
;TGWILDQSQVYPYKTYEWFNPDAKTDEAHFYMECSNMGICDRATGICGCFPGFEGSACQRAQCANNCNGRGVCKSISEIAATADANGKLTGNPGGQVATKYNLWDATVGHSCVCDPWFTGGDCSRRNCKVGVDPLYMAAGFPVLETFIIYTGIVPASTHLDPVNSWYRLRVFDNYGAGYLTDRIPIYATADGAKAVEAIENAFLNIPNDVFSSIDCELVGTAGTLGQGVETATVASEEGTVVVCQYIDNPGDMRLPEVADSRFAITGNVVQTTATRAFVAAGDRRGENREWITTPSVFAFDDTTSSTTILLIKPADPTTTPASAAPINTNSLIKIRDRHLLVASVQTTVSITVLWPYTGAAFADYSSIFYSTSLTVAADATAKIVAWAVGSDTFEIDVDPTTLVVGSRIFYHNVHYFVRSISLTTTPKTVTVDRKFNGQAADGTAVSSATDDLFIVSTPNPATGFFDYVSECSGRGMCSRDTGICACFKGYTDDNCNNQNILAF
;
A
#
# COMPACT_ATOMS: atom_id res chain seq x y z
N THR A 1 -4.72 55.50 -22.14
CA THR A 1 -3.52 55.57 -21.26
C THR A 1 -3.87 55.89 -19.80
N GLY A 2 -5.06 55.49 -19.30
CA GLY A 2 -5.51 55.86 -17.94
C GLY A 2 -5.87 54.70 -17.02
N TRP A 3 -5.56 53.45 -17.40
CA TRP A 3 -5.92 52.24 -16.63
C TRP A 3 -4.73 51.64 -15.85
N ILE A 4 -3.52 52.00 -16.26
CA ILE A 4 -2.25 51.55 -15.66
C ILE A 4 -1.81 52.67 -14.73
N LEU A 5 -1.75 52.38 -13.43
CA LEU A 5 -1.32 53.34 -12.43
C LEU A 5 0.20 53.57 -12.54
N ASP A 6 0.58 54.82 -12.82
CA ASP A 6 1.95 55.30 -12.78
C ASP A 6 2.18 56.04 -11.46
N GLN A 7 3.33 55.81 -10.82
CA GLN A 7 3.74 56.42 -9.54
C GLN A 7 2.72 56.34 -8.38
N SER A 8 1.91 55.28 -8.34
CA SER A 8 1.01 55.04 -7.22
C SER A 8 1.80 54.79 -5.92
N GLN A 9 1.38 55.44 -4.83
CA GLN A 9 1.92 55.18 -3.49
C GLN A 9 1.29 53.96 -2.82
N VAL A 10 0.17 53.46 -3.36
CA VAL A 10 -0.65 52.39 -2.78
C VAL A 10 -0.53 51.09 -3.58
N TYR A 11 -0.30 51.19 -4.88
CA TYR A 11 -0.29 50.05 -5.80
C TYR A 11 1.07 49.90 -6.50
N PRO A 12 1.52 48.67 -6.81
CA PRO A 12 2.79 48.44 -7.51
C PRO A 12 2.85 49.14 -8.87
N TYR A 13 4.05 49.38 -9.38
CA TYR A 13 4.24 50.12 -10.63
C TYR A 13 3.57 49.42 -11.81
N LYS A 14 2.87 50.20 -12.62
CA LYS A 14 2.15 49.74 -13.80
C LYS A 14 1.05 48.69 -13.51
N THR A 15 0.33 48.84 -12.40
CA THR A 15 -0.78 47.95 -12.01
C THR A 15 -2.16 48.44 -12.45
N TYR A 16 -3.12 47.50 -12.51
CA TYR A 16 -4.53 47.75 -12.85
C TYR A 16 -5.39 47.78 -11.58
N GLU A 17 -6.38 48.68 -11.52
CA GLU A 17 -7.23 48.89 -10.34
C GLU A 17 -8.39 47.87 -10.20
N TRP A 18 -8.76 47.17 -11.29
CA TRP A 18 -9.93 46.28 -11.30
C TRP A 18 -9.68 44.95 -12.04
N PHE A 19 -9.31 44.99 -13.32
CA PHE A 19 -8.91 43.83 -14.15
C PHE A 19 -8.14 44.34 -15.39
N ASN A 20 -7.28 43.52 -16.01
CA ASN A 20 -6.65 43.89 -17.27
C ASN A 20 -7.71 43.92 -18.38
N PRO A 21 -7.91 45.05 -19.09
CA PRO A 21 -8.91 45.17 -20.14
C PRO A 21 -8.68 44.25 -21.36
N ASP A 22 -7.44 43.75 -21.54
CA ASP A 22 -7.06 42.83 -22.62
C ASP A 22 -6.99 41.35 -22.16
N ALA A 23 -7.47 41.04 -20.95
CA ALA A 23 -7.52 39.68 -20.43
C ALA A 23 -8.35 38.76 -21.36
N LYS A 24 -7.78 37.63 -21.78
CA LYS A 24 -8.54 36.58 -22.45
C LYS A 24 -9.44 35.83 -21.46
N THR A 25 -10.40 35.07 -21.98
CA THR A 25 -11.11 34.06 -21.19
C THR A 25 -10.10 33.14 -20.52
N ASP A 26 -10.27 32.93 -19.21
CA ASP A 26 -9.37 32.16 -18.33
C ASP A 26 -7.96 32.77 -18.10
N GLU A 27 -7.79 34.07 -18.35
CA GLU A 27 -6.54 34.81 -18.09
C GLU A 27 -6.74 35.87 -16.99
N ALA A 28 -6.21 35.60 -15.78
CA ALA A 28 -6.30 36.53 -14.64
C ALA A 28 -4.93 36.97 -14.08
N HIS A 29 -3.83 36.42 -14.60
CA HIS A 29 -2.48 36.66 -14.08
C HIS A 29 -1.64 37.35 -15.14
N PHE A 30 -1.18 38.56 -14.83
CA PHE A 30 -0.35 39.36 -15.73
C PHE A 30 1.05 39.53 -15.13
N TYR A 31 2.04 39.75 -15.99
CA TYR A 31 3.39 40.05 -15.52
C TYR A 31 3.41 41.45 -14.90
N MET A 32 3.50 41.51 -13.56
CA MET A 32 3.45 42.75 -12.78
C MET A 32 4.69 42.89 -11.90
N GLU A 33 5.05 44.13 -11.55
CA GLU A 33 6.07 44.40 -10.54
C GLU A 33 5.70 43.71 -9.22
N CYS A 34 6.63 42.92 -8.67
CA CYS A 34 6.41 42.11 -7.46
C CYS A 34 5.15 41.22 -7.52
N SER A 35 4.81 40.71 -8.71
CA SER A 35 3.64 39.85 -8.95
C SER A 35 2.32 40.42 -8.46
N ASN A 36 2.23 41.75 -8.31
CA ASN A 36 1.10 42.45 -7.70
C ASN A 36 0.79 42.04 -6.23
N MET A 37 1.69 41.29 -5.59
CA MET A 37 1.57 40.77 -4.22
C MET A 37 2.70 41.28 -3.31
N GLY A 38 3.26 42.43 -3.65
CA GLY A 38 4.27 43.11 -2.85
C GLY A 38 4.58 44.50 -3.38
N ILE A 39 5.35 45.26 -2.60
CA ILE A 39 5.80 46.61 -2.95
C ILE A 39 7.29 46.58 -3.25
N CYS A 40 7.69 47.13 -4.39
CA CYS A 40 9.09 47.25 -4.78
C CYS A 40 9.76 48.38 -4.00
N ASP A 41 10.78 48.06 -3.19
CA ASP A 41 11.67 49.07 -2.63
C ASP A 41 12.59 49.59 -3.74
N ARG A 42 12.38 50.85 -4.13
CA ARG A 42 13.13 51.48 -5.23
C ARG A 42 14.60 51.73 -4.92
N ALA A 43 15.00 51.74 -3.65
CA ALA A 43 16.40 51.92 -3.26
C ALA A 43 17.21 50.63 -3.45
N THR A 44 16.61 49.48 -3.18
CA THR A 44 17.28 48.17 -3.22
C THR A 44 16.91 47.32 -4.44
N GLY A 45 15.76 47.59 -5.06
CA GLY A 45 15.17 46.75 -6.11
C GLY A 45 14.55 45.45 -5.59
N ILE A 46 14.38 45.31 -4.26
CA ILE A 46 13.84 44.10 -3.63
C ILE A 46 12.35 44.28 -3.37
N CYS A 47 11.56 43.23 -3.62
CA CYS A 47 10.14 43.21 -3.31
C CYS A 47 9.87 42.91 -1.84
N GLY A 48 9.13 43.77 -1.16
CA GLY A 48 8.53 43.49 0.14
C GLY A 48 7.14 42.86 -0.04
N CYS A 49 7.03 41.55 0.21
CA CYS A 49 5.79 40.80 -0.05
C CYS A 49 4.69 41.06 0.97
N PHE A 50 3.45 40.98 0.50
CA PHE A 50 2.28 41.00 1.37
C PHE A 50 2.13 39.67 2.14
N PRO A 51 1.44 39.68 3.30
CA PRO A 51 1.24 38.47 4.09
C PRO A 51 0.66 37.32 3.27
N GLY A 52 1.26 36.13 3.39
CA GLY A 52 0.85 34.94 2.65
C GLY A 52 1.54 34.76 1.29
N PHE A 53 2.44 35.67 0.90
CA PHE A 53 3.23 35.56 -0.32
C PHE A 53 4.73 35.67 -0.04
N GLU A 54 5.51 34.95 -0.81
CA GLU A 54 6.97 34.93 -0.69
C GLU A 54 7.66 34.74 -2.05
N GLY A 55 8.99 34.66 -2.02
CA GLY A 55 9.84 34.62 -3.21
C GLY A 55 10.38 36.00 -3.58
N SER A 56 11.37 36.02 -4.48
CA SER A 56 12.07 37.25 -4.88
C SER A 56 11.17 38.30 -5.55
N ALA A 57 10.01 37.87 -6.07
CA ALA A 57 9.00 38.71 -6.69
C ALA A 57 7.62 38.50 -6.06
N CYS A 58 7.51 37.91 -4.86
CA CYS A 58 6.22 37.61 -4.21
C CYS A 58 5.30 36.71 -5.06
N GLN A 59 5.90 35.91 -5.92
CA GLN A 59 5.23 35.18 -6.98
C GLN A 59 4.55 33.89 -6.53
N ARG A 60 4.79 33.44 -5.29
CA ARG A 60 4.27 32.17 -4.78
C ARG A 60 3.61 32.34 -3.43
N ALA A 61 2.59 31.53 -3.18
CA ALA A 61 1.95 31.44 -1.88
C ALA A 61 2.94 30.90 -0.84
N GLN A 62 2.94 31.51 0.35
CA GLN A 62 3.68 31.01 1.50
C GLN A 62 2.94 29.82 2.11
N CYS A 63 3.66 28.76 2.46
CA CYS A 63 3.08 27.68 3.26
C CYS A 63 2.68 28.17 4.65
N ALA A 64 1.51 27.75 5.11
CA ALA A 64 0.99 28.12 6.43
C ALA A 64 2.01 27.79 7.53
N ASN A 65 2.33 28.80 8.36
CA ASN A 65 3.27 28.71 9.48
C ASN A 65 4.63 28.07 9.15
N ASN A 66 5.07 28.13 7.88
CA ASN A 66 6.25 27.42 7.40
C ASN A 66 6.23 25.92 7.78
N CYS A 67 5.06 25.29 7.65
CA CYS A 67 4.79 23.90 8.02
C CYS A 67 5.17 23.55 9.46
N ASN A 68 5.20 24.55 10.36
CA ASN A 68 5.63 24.45 11.76
C ASN A 68 7.01 23.76 11.96
N GLY A 69 7.85 23.73 10.91
CA GLY A 69 9.12 23.00 10.91
C GLY A 69 8.97 21.46 10.97
N ARG A 70 7.79 20.93 10.64
CA ARG A 70 7.42 19.49 10.68
C ARG A 70 6.89 18.99 9.33
N GLY A 71 7.43 19.57 8.27
CA GLY A 71 7.05 19.26 6.91
C GLY A 71 7.82 20.09 5.92
N VAL A 72 7.64 19.77 4.65
CA VAL A 72 8.29 20.45 3.54
C VAL A 72 7.24 21.20 2.75
N CYS A 73 7.45 22.50 2.55
CA CYS A 73 6.64 23.32 1.66
C CYS A 73 6.91 22.92 0.22
N LYS A 74 5.89 22.41 -0.49
CA LYS A 74 6.00 21.99 -1.89
C LYS A 74 4.92 22.64 -2.73
N SER A 75 5.22 22.85 -4.01
CA SER A 75 4.22 23.28 -4.96
C SER A 75 3.20 22.17 -5.23
N ILE A 76 1.97 22.52 -5.63
CA ILE A 76 0.92 21.53 -5.92
C ILE A 76 1.39 20.53 -6.99
N SER A 77 2.15 20.98 -7.99
CA SER A 77 2.71 20.11 -9.03
C SER A 77 3.68 19.08 -8.48
N GLU A 78 4.55 19.46 -7.55
CA GLU A 78 5.49 18.53 -6.89
C GLU A 78 4.76 17.58 -5.93
N ILE A 79 3.71 18.04 -5.26
CA ILE A 79 2.86 17.17 -4.44
C ILE A 79 2.20 16.11 -5.32
N ALA A 80 1.60 16.52 -6.43
CA ALA A 80 0.93 15.62 -7.35
C ALA A 80 1.91 14.66 -8.06
N ALA A 81 3.07 15.17 -8.49
CA ALA A 81 4.13 14.37 -9.12
C ALA A 81 4.80 13.41 -8.14
N THR A 82 4.82 13.74 -6.84
CA THR A 82 5.38 12.88 -5.79
C THR A 82 4.30 12.25 -4.91
N ALA A 83 3.06 12.15 -5.39
CA ALA A 83 1.99 11.48 -4.66
C ALA A 83 2.30 9.99 -4.45
N ASP A 84 3.06 9.39 -5.38
CA ASP A 84 3.65 8.08 -5.17
C ASP A 84 4.85 8.17 -4.22
N ALA A 85 4.78 7.42 -3.13
CA ALA A 85 5.86 7.33 -2.16
C ALA A 85 6.87 6.22 -2.49
N ASN A 86 6.64 5.45 -3.56
CA ASN A 86 7.58 4.42 -4.01
C ASN A 86 8.98 5.00 -4.24
N GLY A 87 10.02 4.35 -3.70
CA GLY A 87 11.41 4.81 -3.76
C GLY A 87 11.74 6.02 -2.87
N LYS A 88 10.79 6.60 -2.14
CA LYS A 88 11.08 7.63 -1.12
C LYS A 88 11.50 7.01 0.20
N LEU A 89 12.26 7.78 0.99
CA LEU A 89 12.65 7.42 2.36
C LEU A 89 11.46 7.37 3.33
N THR A 90 10.38 8.13 3.05
CA THR A 90 9.18 8.22 3.87
C THR A 90 7.91 8.29 3.00
N GLY A 91 6.77 8.00 3.62
CA GLY A 91 5.42 8.01 3.05
C GLY A 91 4.92 6.61 2.67
N ASN A 92 3.61 6.42 2.80
CA ASN A 92 2.91 5.24 2.29
C ASN A 92 2.51 5.46 0.82
N PRO A 93 2.57 4.42 -0.03
CA PRO A 93 2.12 4.54 -1.41
C PRO A 93 0.62 4.84 -1.45
N GLY A 94 0.22 5.96 -2.04
CA GLY A 94 -1.19 6.20 -2.34
C GLY A 94 -1.74 5.16 -3.32
N GLY A 95 -3.01 4.78 -3.19
CA GLY A 95 -3.68 3.84 -4.09
C GLY A 95 -3.91 4.39 -5.50
N GLN A 96 -3.91 5.72 -5.68
CA GLN A 96 -4.01 6.36 -6.99
C GLN A 96 -2.69 7.04 -7.33
N VAL A 97 -1.94 6.45 -8.27
CA VAL A 97 -0.76 7.10 -8.85
C VAL A 97 -1.21 7.79 -10.13
N ALA A 98 -1.44 9.09 -10.02
CA ALA A 98 -1.28 10.09 -11.07
C ALA A 98 -2.38 11.16 -10.95
N THR A 99 -1.95 12.38 -10.67
CA THR A 99 -2.26 13.44 -11.63
C THR A 99 -0.98 14.25 -11.84
N LYS A 100 -0.60 14.46 -13.10
CA LYS A 100 0.26 15.60 -13.42
C LYS A 100 -0.63 16.83 -13.27
N TYR A 101 -0.49 17.54 -12.17
CA TYR A 101 -1.21 18.79 -12.00
C TYR A 101 -0.49 19.90 -12.76
N ASN A 102 -1.08 20.33 -13.88
CA ASN A 102 -0.51 21.34 -14.79
C ASN A 102 -1.45 22.53 -15.01
N LEU A 103 -2.41 22.75 -14.10
CA LEU A 103 -3.23 23.95 -14.10
C LEU A 103 -2.39 25.18 -13.71
N TRP A 104 -2.97 26.36 -13.83
CA TRP A 104 -2.25 27.64 -13.69
C TRP A 104 -1.56 27.82 -12.33
N ASP A 105 -2.12 27.24 -11.26
CA ASP A 105 -1.65 27.34 -9.88
C ASP A 105 -0.61 26.26 -9.53
N ALA A 106 -0.25 25.39 -10.47
CA ALA A 106 0.58 24.22 -10.24
C ALA A 106 1.94 24.52 -9.59
N THR A 107 2.57 25.64 -9.92
CA THR A 107 3.89 26.04 -9.41
C THR A 107 3.86 27.24 -8.46
N VAL A 108 2.70 27.90 -8.32
CA VAL A 108 2.54 29.08 -7.47
C VAL A 108 1.74 28.79 -6.21
N GLY A 109 0.82 27.83 -6.27
CA GLY A 109 0.15 27.24 -5.12
C GLY A 109 1.10 26.31 -4.38
N HIS A 110 1.23 26.52 -3.07
CA HIS A 110 2.06 25.71 -2.20
C HIS A 110 1.24 25.15 -1.05
N SER A 111 1.59 23.93 -0.63
CA SER A 111 1.02 23.29 0.54
C SER A 111 2.11 22.55 1.30
N CYS A 112 1.88 22.37 2.59
CA CYS A 112 2.75 21.56 3.42
C CYS A 112 2.55 20.08 3.12
N VAL A 113 3.65 19.37 2.84
CA VAL A 113 3.71 17.91 2.94
C VAL A 113 4.31 17.60 4.30
N CYS A 114 3.48 17.13 5.21
CA CYS A 114 3.89 16.87 6.58
C CYS A 114 4.84 15.69 6.69
N ASP A 115 5.75 15.79 7.65
CA ASP A 115 6.55 14.64 8.06
C ASP A 115 5.62 13.57 8.66
N PRO A 116 6.02 12.28 8.63
CA PRO A 116 5.28 11.22 9.29
C PRO A 116 4.92 11.58 10.73
N TRP A 117 3.74 11.13 11.18
CA TRP A 117 3.09 11.50 12.45
C TRP A 117 2.49 12.91 12.54
N PHE A 118 2.67 13.78 11.54
CA PHE A 118 2.06 15.11 11.50
C PHE A 118 1.03 15.24 10.38
N THR A 119 0.04 16.11 10.60
CA THR A 119 -1.08 16.33 9.71
C THR A 119 -1.65 17.75 9.88
N GLY A 120 -2.67 18.07 9.09
CA GLY A 120 -3.25 19.40 8.98
C GLY A 120 -2.56 20.25 7.91
N GLY A 121 -3.18 21.38 7.57
CA GLY A 121 -2.68 22.25 6.48
C GLY A 121 -1.32 22.89 6.73
N ASP A 122 -0.90 22.96 7.99
CA ASP A 122 0.38 23.52 8.43
C ASP A 122 1.24 22.52 9.22
N CYS A 123 0.86 21.24 9.26
CA CYS A 123 1.57 20.19 10.03
C CYS A 123 1.66 20.42 11.55
N SER A 124 0.78 21.25 12.11
CA SER A 124 0.72 21.48 13.57
C SER A 124 0.09 20.31 14.34
N ARG A 125 -0.76 19.52 13.69
CA ARG A 125 -1.53 18.45 14.33
C ARG A 125 -0.80 17.13 14.24
N ARG A 126 -0.97 16.27 15.25
CA ARG A 126 -0.47 14.90 15.25
C ARG A 126 -1.52 13.92 14.72
N ASN A 127 -1.02 12.90 14.04
CA ASN A 127 -1.80 11.69 13.79
C ASN A 127 -1.91 10.89 15.09
N CYS A 128 -3.10 10.37 15.37
CA CYS A 128 -3.28 9.44 16.47
C CYS A 128 -3.09 8.00 16.01
N LYS A 129 -2.76 7.13 16.96
CA LYS A 129 -2.63 5.69 16.73
C LYS A 129 -3.89 5.14 16.06
N VAL A 130 -3.69 4.25 15.09
CA VAL A 130 -4.77 3.49 14.46
C VAL A 130 -4.81 2.08 15.03
N GLY A 131 -5.95 1.44 14.90
CA GLY A 131 -6.11 0.04 15.28
C GLY A 131 -7.31 -0.56 14.59
N VAL A 132 -7.41 -1.89 14.66
CA VAL A 132 -8.61 -2.60 14.25
C VAL A 132 -9.73 -2.30 15.24
N ASP A 133 -10.92 -2.00 14.74
CA ASP A 133 -12.13 -1.90 15.56
C ASP A 133 -12.46 -3.28 16.17
N PRO A 134 -12.43 -3.45 17.50
CA PRO A 134 -12.72 -4.75 18.12
C PRO A 134 -14.12 -5.29 17.80
N LEU A 135 -15.09 -4.44 17.46
CA LEU A 135 -16.42 -4.91 17.06
C LEU A 135 -16.44 -5.50 15.65
N TYR A 136 -15.48 -5.16 14.80
CA TYR A 136 -15.34 -5.79 13.48
C TYR A 136 -15.01 -7.29 13.61
N MET A 137 -14.27 -7.67 14.65
CA MET A 137 -13.89 -9.06 14.90
C MET A 137 -15.10 -9.98 15.17
N ALA A 138 -16.26 -9.41 15.55
CA ALA A 138 -17.49 -10.18 15.69
C ALA A 138 -18.18 -10.48 14.34
N ALA A 139 -17.88 -9.68 13.31
CA ALA A 139 -18.53 -9.77 11.99
C ALA A 139 -17.58 -10.23 10.88
N GLY A 140 -16.26 -10.23 11.10
CA GLY A 140 -15.28 -10.62 10.10
C GLY A 140 -13.86 -10.73 10.67
N PHE A 141 -12.90 -11.00 9.79
CA PHE A 141 -11.48 -11.09 10.14
C PHE A 141 -10.71 -9.92 9.50
N PRO A 142 -9.93 -9.14 10.24
CA PRO A 142 -9.10 -8.10 9.64
C PRO A 142 -8.05 -8.74 8.72
N VAL A 143 -7.85 -8.14 7.55
CA VAL A 143 -6.70 -8.49 6.70
C VAL A 143 -5.54 -7.63 7.14
N LEU A 144 -4.48 -8.27 7.61
CA LEU A 144 -3.23 -7.63 8.01
C LEU A 144 -2.19 -7.81 6.89
N GLU A 145 -1.34 -6.80 6.70
CA GLU A 145 -0.33 -6.83 5.66
C GLU A 145 0.68 -7.96 5.92
N THR A 146 0.90 -8.79 4.91
CA THR A 146 1.96 -9.80 4.90
C THR A 146 2.96 -9.54 3.81
N PHE A 147 4.20 -9.92 4.08
CA PHE A 147 5.31 -9.73 3.16
C PHE A 147 6.28 -10.90 3.24
N ILE A 148 6.91 -11.19 2.11
CA ILE A 148 7.80 -12.35 1.98
C ILE A 148 9.20 -11.83 1.72
N ILE A 149 10.14 -12.21 2.58
CA ILE A 149 11.56 -11.88 2.46
C ILE A 149 12.27 -13.05 1.80
N TYR A 150 12.88 -12.81 0.63
CA TYR A 150 13.76 -13.76 -0.05
C TYR A 150 15.20 -13.39 0.21
N THR A 151 15.97 -14.32 0.78
CA THR A 151 17.41 -14.17 0.96
C THR A 151 18.12 -15.45 0.54
N GLY A 152 19.12 -15.34 -0.34
CA GLY A 152 19.89 -16.51 -0.73
C GLY A 152 21.00 -16.22 -1.73
N ILE A 153 21.88 -17.21 -1.89
CA ILE A 153 22.94 -17.25 -2.91
C ILE A 153 22.71 -18.42 -3.86
N VAL A 154 23.08 -18.23 -5.12
CA VAL A 154 23.06 -19.25 -6.17
C VAL A 154 24.45 -19.23 -6.84
N PRO A 155 25.16 -20.34 -7.08
CA PRO A 155 24.88 -21.73 -6.70
C PRO A 155 25.59 -22.15 -5.39
N ALA A 156 25.00 -23.10 -4.67
CA ALA A 156 25.39 -23.63 -3.36
C ALA A 156 26.72 -24.41 -3.26
N SER A 157 27.62 -24.37 -4.25
CA SER A 157 28.89 -25.14 -4.17
C SER A 157 29.87 -24.59 -3.14
N THR A 158 29.63 -23.38 -2.65
CA THR A 158 30.44 -22.70 -1.64
C THR A 158 29.52 -22.27 -0.51
N HIS A 159 29.39 -23.12 0.51
CA HIS A 159 28.46 -22.92 1.63
C HIS A 159 28.39 -21.45 2.11
N LEU A 160 27.17 -20.96 2.29
CA LEU A 160 26.86 -19.63 2.84
C LEU A 160 27.60 -19.43 4.16
N ASP A 161 28.21 -18.26 4.34
CA ASP A 161 28.82 -17.86 5.61
C ASP A 161 27.85 -16.96 6.39
N PRO A 162 27.12 -17.49 7.40
CA PRO A 162 26.11 -16.73 8.14
C PRO A 162 26.69 -15.66 9.06
N VAL A 163 28.00 -15.71 9.37
CA VAL A 163 28.67 -14.69 10.18
C VAL A 163 28.91 -13.43 9.36
N ASN A 164 29.18 -13.60 8.07
CA ASN A 164 29.59 -12.54 7.17
C ASN A 164 28.48 -12.10 6.20
N SER A 165 27.47 -12.95 6.00
CA SER A 165 26.29 -12.66 5.17
C SER A 165 25.20 -11.99 5.99
N TRP A 166 24.76 -10.82 5.57
CA TRP A 166 23.72 -10.07 6.25
C TRP A 166 22.94 -9.19 5.28
N TYR A 167 21.75 -8.79 5.69
CA TYR A 167 20.94 -7.80 5.01
C TYR A 167 20.33 -6.84 6.02
N ARG A 168 19.88 -5.68 5.53
CA ARG A 168 19.18 -4.67 6.32
C ARG A 168 17.89 -4.31 5.64
N LEU A 169 16.82 -4.23 6.42
CA LEU A 169 15.53 -3.78 5.93
C LEU A 169 15.34 -2.31 6.28
N ARG A 170 14.75 -1.58 5.34
CA ARG A 170 14.02 -0.36 5.64
C ARG A 170 12.57 -0.75 5.80
N VAL A 171 12.05 -0.55 7.01
CA VAL A 171 10.67 -0.85 7.37
C VAL A 171 9.91 0.46 7.55
N PHE A 172 8.58 0.42 7.41
CA PHE A 172 7.75 1.61 7.46
C PHE A 172 6.63 1.42 8.48
N ASP A 173 6.32 2.45 9.24
CA ASP A 173 5.12 2.46 10.08
C ASP A 173 3.85 2.79 9.26
N ASN A 174 2.68 2.71 9.90
CA ASN A 174 1.41 3.07 9.27
C ASN A 174 1.32 4.54 8.81
N TYR A 175 2.20 5.42 9.27
CA TYR A 175 2.24 6.84 8.87
C TYR A 175 3.31 7.12 7.81
N GLY A 176 4.05 6.09 7.38
CA GLY A 176 5.10 6.17 6.38
C GLY A 176 6.45 6.64 6.93
N ALA A 177 6.70 6.65 8.23
CA ALA A 177 8.05 6.86 8.75
C ALA A 177 8.92 5.64 8.44
N GLY A 178 10.09 5.87 7.84
CA GLY A 178 11.04 4.82 7.50
C GLY A 178 12.07 4.60 8.62
N TYR A 179 12.26 3.35 9.01
CA TYR A 179 13.23 2.91 10.01
C TYR A 179 14.19 1.88 9.41
N LEU A 180 15.44 1.89 9.84
CA LEU A 180 16.41 0.87 9.44
C LEU A 180 16.54 -0.17 10.56
N THR A 181 16.45 -1.44 10.18
CA THR A 181 16.74 -2.54 11.10
C THR A 181 18.24 -2.65 11.36
N ASP A 182 18.58 -3.37 12.42
CA ASP A 182 19.93 -3.92 12.56
C ASP A 182 20.27 -4.88 11.41
N ARG A 183 21.56 -5.26 11.32
CA ARG A 183 21.99 -6.25 10.33
C ARG A 183 21.41 -7.60 10.70
N ILE A 184 20.60 -8.16 9.80
CA ILE A 184 19.99 -9.47 9.94
C ILE A 184 20.93 -10.48 9.25
N PRO A 185 21.49 -11.46 9.97
CA PRO A 185 22.30 -12.52 9.36
C PRO A 185 21.47 -13.36 8.39
N ILE A 186 22.10 -13.82 7.31
CA ILE A 186 21.48 -14.73 6.34
C ILE A 186 21.87 -16.15 6.73
N TYR A 187 20.87 -17.02 6.85
CA TYR A 187 21.07 -18.42 7.20
C TYR A 187 20.78 -19.34 6.01
N ALA A 188 21.32 -20.55 6.06
CA ALA A 188 20.95 -21.63 5.17
C ALA A 188 19.54 -22.14 5.52
N THR A 189 18.88 -22.82 4.58
CA THR A 189 17.50 -23.32 4.75
C THR A 189 17.34 -24.23 5.96
N ALA A 190 18.36 -25.03 6.29
CA ALA A 190 18.35 -25.93 7.45
C ALA A 190 18.32 -25.17 8.80
N ASP A 191 18.73 -23.91 8.82
CA ASP A 191 18.74 -23.03 9.99
C ASP A 191 17.59 -22.00 9.96
N GLY A 192 16.52 -22.28 9.20
CA GLY A 192 15.40 -21.34 8.99
C GLY A 192 14.77 -20.78 10.27
N ALA A 193 14.70 -21.58 11.35
CA ALA A 193 14.21 -21.09 12.65
C ALA A 193 15.06 -19.94 13.22
N LYS A 194 16.39 -19.97 13.03
CA LYS A 194 17.29 -18.88 13.44
C LYS A 194 17.08 -17.64 12.57
N ALA A 195 16.73 -17.82 11.30
CA ALA A 195 16.41 -16.71 10.40
C ALA A 195 15.13 -15.99 10.86
N VAL A 196 14.08 -16.74 11.20
CA VAL A 196 12.84 -16.20 11.76
C VAL A 196 13.12 -15.39 13.02
N GLU A 197 13.80 -15.99 14.01
CA GLU A 197 14.14 -15.31 15.27
C GLU A 197 15.00 -14.06 15.04
N ALA A 198 15.97 -14.10 14.12
CA ALA A 198 16.81 -12.95 13.80
C ALA A 198 16.00 -11.80 13.16
N ILE A 199 15.00 -12.11 12.34
CA ILE A 199 14.11 -11.11 11.75
C ILE A 199 13.24 -10.48 12.85
N GLU A 200 12.55 -11.29 13.65
CA GLU A 200 11.69 -10.79 14.72
C GLU A 200 12.44 -9.87 15.68
N ASN A 201 13.62 -10.30 16.14
CA ASN A 201 14.49 -9.48 16.99
C ASN A 201 14.91 -8.17 16.32
N ALA A 202 15.17 -8.17 15.01
CA ALA A 202 15.58 -6.97 14.29
C ALA A 202 14.45 -5.93 14.18
N PHE A 203 13.18 -6.36 14.19
CA PHE A 203 12.02 -5.46 14.27
C PHE A 203 11.80 -4.96 15.70
N LEU A 204 11.86 -5.85 16.70
CA LEU A 204 11.67 -5.49 18.11
C LEU A 204 12.78 -4.58 18.66
N ASN A 205 13.99 -4.64 18.09
CA ASN A 205 15.10 -3.76 18.47
C ASN A 205 14.98 -2.33 17.91
N ILE A 206 13.98 -2.05 17.06
CA ILE A 206 13.74 -0.68 16.58
C ILE A 206 13.32 0.19 17.77
N PRO A 207 14.01 1.31 18.05
CA PRO A 207 13.75 2.12 19.24
C PRO A 207 12.31 2.66 19.33
N ASN A 208 11.85 2.92 20.55
CA ASN A 208 10.53 3.49 20.90
C ASN A 208 9.34 2.58 20.62
N ASP A 209 9.54 1.26 20.58
CA ASP A 209 8.47 0.27 20.38
C ASP A 209 7.58 0.61 19.16
N VAL A 210 8.22 1.06 18.07
CA VAL A 210 7.52 1.38 16.80
C VAL A 210 6.76 0.14 16.31
N PHE A 211 7.34 -1.03 16.53
CA PHE A 211 6.70 -2.33 16.35
C PHE A 211 6.83 -3.10 17.67
N SER A 212 5.71 -3.29 18.38
CA SER A 212 5.67 -4.10 19.60
C SER A 212 5.49 -5.59 19.35
N SER A 213 4.99 -5.96 18.16
CA SER A 213 4.74 -7.34 17.76
C SER A 213 4.83 -7.51 16.24
N ILE A 214 5.49 -8.58 15.84
CA ILE A 214 5.59 -9.10 14.49
C ILE A 214 5.56 -10.62 14.59
N ASP A 215 4.90 -11.28 13.64
CA ASP A 215 4.87 -12.74 13.55
C ASP A 215 5.52 -13.14 12.23
N CYS A 216 6.56 -13.98 12.31
CA CYS A 216 7.30 -14.45 11.16
C CYS A 216 7.36 -15.98 11.14
N GLU A 217 7.19 -16.57 9.96
CA GLU A 217 7.25 -18.02 9.76
C GLU A 217 8.11 -18.35 8.54
N LEU A 218 8.85 -19.45 8.61
CA LEU A 218 9.54 -20.00 7.44
C LEU A 218 8.49 -20.52 6.45
N VAL A 219 8.61 -20.12 5.19
CA VAL A 219 7.71 -20.56 4.13
C VAL A 219 7.67 -22.09 4.02
N GLY A 220 6.48 -22.65 3.84
CA GLY A 220 6.25 -24.09 3.73
C GLY A 220 6.19 -24.83 5.07
N THR A 221 6.35 -24.14 6.19
CA THR A 221 6.17 -24.72 7.53
C THR A 221 4.69 -24.71 7.91
N ALA A 222 4.24 -25.69 8.70
CA ALA A 222 2.90 -25.68 9.28
C ALA A 222 2.77 -24.50 10.27
N GLY A 223 1.76 -23.65 10.07
CA GLY A 223 1.59 -22.40 10.80
C GLY A 223 0.45 -21.56 10.22
N THR A 224 0.29 -20.33 10.72
CA THR A 224 -0.82 -19.44 10.30
C THR A 224 -0.44 -18.64 9.06
N LEU A 225 0.84 -18.37 8.87
CA LEU A 225 1.36 -17.46 7.85
C LEU A 225 2.14 -18.19 6.75
N GLY A 226 3.08 -19.05 7.14
CA GLY A 226 4.02 -19.78 6.27
C GLY A 226 3.39 -20.95 5.54
N GLN A 227 2.28 -21.49 6.05
CA GLN A 227 1.56 -22.57 5.40
C GLN A 227 0.94 -22.06 4.09
N GLY A 228 1.30 -22.72 2.98
CA GLY A 228 0.75 -22.48 1.65
C GLY A 228 1.19 -21.17 0.98
N VAL A 229 2.22 -20.52 1.50
CA VAL A 229 3.01 -19.61 0.67
C VAL A 229 3.82 -20.49 -0.28
N GLU A 230 3.44 -20.53 -1.56
CA GLU A 230 4.18 -21.31 -2.56
C GLU A 230 5.36 -20.51 -3.11
N THR A 231 6.53 -21.13 -3.15
CA THR A 231 7.73 -20.51 -3.71
C THR A 231 8.45 -21.50 -4.59
N ALA A 232 8.76 -21.11 -5.83
CA ALA A 232 9.56 -21.95 -6.69
C ALA A 232 10.97 -22.13 -6.10
N THR A 233 11.36 -23.38 -5.90
CA THR A 233 12.72 -23.72 -5.51
C THR A 233 13.67 -23.34 -6.63
N VAL A 234 14.61 -22.45 -6.34
CA VAL A 234 15.70 -22.15 -7.28
C VAL A 234 16.78 -23.22 -7.09
N ALA A 235 17.15 -23.89 -8.17
CA ALA A 235 18.14 -24.95 -8.12
C ALA A 235 19.47 -24.44 -7.55
N SER A 236 20.00 -25.16 -6.55
CA SER A 236 21.24 -24.82 -5.85
C SER A 236 21.19 -23.47 -5.10
N GLU A 237 20.01 -22.98 -4.71
CA GLU A 237 19.91 -21.84 -3.81
C GLU A 237 20.19 -22.26 -2.36
N GLU A 238 21.04 -21.50 -1.68
CA GLU A 238 21.24 -21.61 -0.23
C GLU A 238 20.79 -20.30 0.42
N GLY A 239 19.78 -20.40 1.28
CA GLY A 239 19.12 -19.23 1.87
C GLY A 239 17.80 -19.57 2.56
N THR A 240 17.03 -18.54 2.90
CA THR A 240 15.72 -18.68 3.53
C THR A 240 14.70 -17.78 2.86
N VAL A 241 13.46 -18.27 2.82
CA VAL A 241 12.30 -17.48 2.46
C VAL A 241 11.38 -17.43 3.67
N VAL A 242 11.16 -16.24 4.20
CA VAL A 242 10.40 -16.02 5.44
C VAL A 242 9.22 -15.12 5.12
N VAL A 243 8.02 -15.49 5.56
CA VAL A 243 6.85 -14.63 5.52
C VAL A 243 6.66 -13.99 6.89
N CYS A 244 6.31 -12.71 6.92
CA CYS A 244 6.04 -11.98 8.15
C CYS A 244 4.72 -11.19 8.03
N GLN A 245 4.10 -10.93 9.18
CA GLN A 245 2.89 -10.15 9.32
C GLN A 245 3.04 -9.07 10.40
N TYR A 246 2.57 -7.86 10.12
CA TYR A 246 2.44 -6.82 11.13
C TYR A 246 1.18 -7.01 11.98
N ILE A 247 1.33 -7.02 13.30
CA ILE A 247 0.19 -7.18 14.23
C ILE A 247 -0.30 -5.80 14.74
N ASP A 248 0.61 -4.92 15.15
CA ASP A 248 0.23 -3.67 15.84
C ASP A 248 0.01 -2.46 14.93
N ASN A 249 0.48 -2.52 13.69
CA ASN A 249 0.26 -1.50 12.67
C ASN A 249 -0.70 -2.06 11.61
N PRO A 250 -2.00 -2.19 11.90
CA PRO A 250 -2.94 -2.71 10.93
C PRO A 250 -3.21 -1.71 9.82
N GLY A 251 -3.75 -2.20 8.71
CA GLY A 251 -4.24 -1.38 7.61
C GLY A 251 -3.26 -1.26 6.46
N ASP A 252 -3.40 -0.18 5.71
CA ASP A 252 -2.59 0.07 4.51
C ASP A 252 -1.14 0.41 4.89
N MET A 253 -0.24 -0.56 4.73
CA MET A 253 1.18 -0.39 5.00
C MET A 253 2.03 -0.45 3.73
N ARG A 254 3.16 0.25 3.78
CA ARG A 254 4.23 0.05 2.80
C ARG A 254 5.02 -1.20 3.15
N LEU A 255 5.31 -2.01 2.14
CA LEU A 255 6.18 -3.17 2.30
C LEU A 255 7.61 -2.76 2.70
N PRO A 256 8.31 -3.56 3.51
CA PRO A 256 9.73 -3.37 3.74
C PRO A 256 10.53 -3.43 2.44
N GLU A 257 11.67 -2.76 2.43
CA GLU A 257 12.61 -2.76 1.33
C GLU A 257 13.98 -3.23 1.80
N VAL A 258 14.71 -3.98 0.97
CA VAL A 258 16.12 -4.29 1.28
C VAL A 258 16.94 -3.04 1.05
N ALA A 259 17.39 -2.42 2.15
CA ALA A 259 18.15 -1.18 2.13
C ALA A 259 19.62 -1.42 1.79
N ASP A 260 20.17 -2.53 2.28
CA ASP A 260 21.55 -2.93 2.06
C ASP A 260 21.67 -4.44 2.25
N SER A 261 22.63 -5.06 1.56
CA SER A 261 22.88 -6.50 1.68
C SER A 261 24.32 -6.85 1.36
N ARG A 262 24.85 -7.83 2.06
CA ARG A 262 26.17 -8.41 1.85
C ARG A 262 26.04 -9.92 1.87
N PHE A 263 26.53 -10.56 0.83
CA PHE A 263 26.58 -12.00 0.72
C PHE A 263 28.03 -12.47 0.76
N ALA A 264 28.30 -13.50 1.56
CA ALA A 264 29.60 -14.11 1.66
C ALA A 264 29.47 -15.63 1.72
N ILE A 265 30.45 -16.30 1.12
CA ILE A 265 30.60 -17.76 1.21
C ILE A 265 31.74 -18.09 2.17
N THR A 266 31.86 -19.37 2.50
CA THR A 266 32.91 -19.90 3.38
C THR A 266 34.29 -19.29 3.07
N GLY A 267 34.95 -18.78 4.12
CA GLY A 267 36.20 -18.02 3.98
C GLY A 267 36.00 -16.52 3.75
N ASN A 268 34.80 -15.99 4.01
CA ASN A 268 34.45 -14.57 3.87
C ASN A 268 34.67 -14.02 2.45
N VAL A 269 34.45 -14.85 1.43
CA VAL A 269 34.56 -14.42 0.04
C VAL A 269 33.24 -13.76 -0.38
N VAL A 270 33.29 -12.47 -0.66
CA VAL A 270 32.11 -11.67 -1.00
C VAL A 270 31.55 -12.10 -2.36
N GLN A 271 30.24 -12.31 -2.41
CA GLN A 271 29.50 -12.57 -3.64
C GLN A 271 28.79 -11.30 -4.11
N THR A 272 29.03 -10.91 -5.36
CA THR A 272 28.39 -9.73 -5.99
C THR A 272 27.45 -10.11 -7.13
N THR A 273 27.41 -11.38 -7.51
CA THR A 273 26.56 -11.93 -8.58
C THR A 273 25.79 -13.12 -8.04
N ALA A 274 24.63 -13.40 -8.64
CA ALA A 274 23.80 -14.55 -8.28
C ALA A 274 23.40 -14.58 -6.79
N THR A 275 23.15 -13.38 -6.23
CA THR A 275 22.58 -13.18 -4.91
C THR A 275 21.11 -12.74 -5.06
N ARG A 276 20.28 -13.07 -4.08
CA ARG A 276 18.88 -12.70 -4.02
C ARG A 276 18.60 -12.07 -2.67
N ALA A 277 18.17 -10.81 -2.69
CA ALA A 277 17.72 -10.06 -1.52
C ALA A 277 16.57 -9.16 -1.96
N PHE A 278 15.33 -9.58 -1.70
CA PHE A 278 14.18 -8.75 -2.00
C PHE A 278 12.98 -9.11 -1.12
N VAL A 279 12.07 -8.15 -1.00
CA VAL A 279 10.77 -8.33 -0.35
C VAL A 279 9.71 -8.36 -1.44
N ALA A 280 8.84 -9.36 -1.38
CA ALA A 280 7.69 -9.51 -2.27
C ALA A 280 6.38 -9.42 -1.50
N ALA A 281 5.30 -9.20 -2.25
CA ALA A 281 3.95 -9.20 -1.73
C ALA A 281 3.60 -10.56 -1.10
N GLY A 282 2.95 -10.55 0.06
CA GLY A 282 2.21 -11.72 0.52
C GLY A 282 0.83 -11.81 -0.13
N ASP A 283 0.12 -12.89 0.18
CA ASP A 283 -1.27 -13.14 -0.24
C ASP A 283 -2.31 -12.36 0.57
N ARG A 284 -1.86 -11.63 1.60
CA ARG A 284 -2.69 -10.71 2.38
C ARG A 284 -2.14 -9.30 2.24
N ARG A 285 -3.00 -8.40 1.79
CA ARG A 285 -2.77 -6.97 1.76
C ARG A 285 -3.60 -6.33 2.86
N GLY A 286 -2.95 -5.65 3.78
CA GLY A 286 -3.61 -4.82 4.76
C GLY A 286 -4.31 -3.67 4.05
N GLU A 287 -5.60 -3.48 4.36
CA GLU A 287 -6.40 -2.37 3.88
C GLU A 287 -7.03 -1.68 5.08
N ASN A 288 -7.31 -0.38 4.99
CA ASN A 288 -8.07 0.28 6.05
C ASN A 288 -9.58 -0.06 5.99
N ARG A 289 -10.05 -0.44 4.81
CA ARG A 289 -11.45 -0.66 4.48
C ARG A 289 -11.68 -2.09 4.06
N GLU A 290 -12.72 -2.70 4.59
CA GLU A 290 -13.25 -3.95 4.08
C GLU A 290 -14.29 -3.68 3.00
N TRP A 291 -14.10 -4.19 1.80
CA TRP A 291 -15.03 -4.04 0.68
C TRP A 291 -15.93 -5.27 0.46
N ILE A 292 -15.56 -6.41 1.05
CA ILE A 292 -16.22 -7.70 0.94
C ILE A 292 -16.99 -7.97 2.25
N THR A 293 -18.07 -7.21 2.44
CA THR A 293 -18.80 -7.13 3.71
C THR A 293 -20.11 -7.92 3.74
N THR A 294 -20.60 -8.39 2.59
CA THR A 294 -21.93 -9.04 2.51
C THR A 294 -21.80 -10.53 2.84
N PRO A 295 -22.40 -11.04 3.94
CA PRO A 295 -22.36 -12.46 4.26
C PRO A 295 -23.18 -13.25 3.24
N SER A 296 -22.65 -14.39 2.80
CA SER A 296 -23.39 -15.34 1.98
C SER A 296 -24.31 -16.21 2.86
N VAL A 297 -25.38 -16.73 2.27
CA VAL A 297 -26.26 -17.74 2.92
C VAL A 297 -25.63 -19.14 2.97
N PHE A 298 -24.44 -19.28 2.40
CA PHE A 298 -23.61 -20.47 2.41
C PHE A 298 -22.33 -20.25 3.24
N ALA A 299 -21.84 -21.33 3.84
CA ALA A 299 -20.56 -21.40 4.52
C ALA A 299 -19.64 -22.43 3.85
N PHE A 300 -18.35 -22.35 4.14
CA PHE A 300 -17.37 -23.32 3.67
C PHE A 300 -17.67 -24.73 4.24
N ASP A 301 -17.52 -25.73 3.38
CA ASP A 301 -17.62 -27.14 3.73
C ASP A 301 -16.26 -27.81 3.57
N ASP A 302 -15.70 -28.31 4.68
CA ASP A 302 -14.38 -28.94 4.68
C ASP A 302 -14.38 -30.37 4.11
N THR A 303 -15.55 -30.95 3.84
CA THR A 303 -15.69 -32.33 3.41
C THR A 303 -15.18 -32.57 1.98
N THR A 304 -13.88 -32.83 1.81
CA THR A 304 -13.20 -33.07 0.52
C THR A 304 -13.06 -31.85 -0.39
N SER A 305 -13.19 -30.64 0.15
CA SER A 305 -12.85 -29.41 -0.58
C SER A 305 -11.40 -29.44 -1.06
N SER A 306 -11.17 -28.97 -2.28
CA SER A 306 -9.82 -28.79 -2.81
C SER A 306 -9.39 -27.33 -2.73
N THR A 307 -8.15 -27.04 -3.13
CA THR A 307 -7.60 -25.68 -3.19
C THR A 307 -8.23 -24.82 -4.29
N THR A 308 -8.83 -25.44 -5.30
CA THR A 308 -9.46 -24.76 -6.46
C THR A 308 -10.98 -24.84 -6.43
N ILE A 309 -11.53 -25.93 -5.91
CA ILE A 309 -12.98 -26.17 -5.81
C ILE A 309 -13.35 -26.16 -4.34
N LEU A 310 -13.94 -25.05 -3.91
CA LEU A 310 -14.43 -24.84 -2.56
C LEU A 310 -15.83 -25.41 -2.45
N LEU A 311 -16.02 -26.40 -1.58
CA LEU A 311 -17.35 -26.90 -1.30
C LEU A 311 -18.08 -25.94 -0.36
N ILE A 312 -19.40 -25.83 -0.56
CA ILE A 312 -20.26 -24.94 0.20
C ILE A 312 -21.49 -25.68 0.70
N LYS A 313 -21.96 -25.27 1.87
CA LYS A 313 -23.19 -25.77 2.50
C LYS A 313 -23.99 -24.65 3.14
N PRO A 314 -25.25 -24.87 3.55
CA PRO A 314 -26.04 -23.83 4.21
C PRO A 314 -25.31 -23.29 5.44
N ALA A 315 -25.18 -21.96 5.55
CA ALA A 315 -24.54 -21.33 6.71
C ALA A 315 -25.31 -21.58 8.01
N ASP A 316 -26.65 -21.61 7.90
CA ASP A 316 -27.53 -22.09 8.96
C ASP A 316 -28.01 -23.52 8.60
N PRO A 317 -27.61 -24.55 9.35
CA PRO A 317 -27.96 -25.95 9.07
C PRO A 317 -29.45 -26.24 9.22
N THR A 318 -30.23 -25.33 9.83
CA THR A 318 -31.69 -25.44 9.93
C THR A 318 -32.43 -24.93 8.70
N THR A 319 -31.71 -24.28 7.78
CA THR A 319 -32.25 -23.74 6.54
C THR A 319 -31.75 -24.50 5.32
N THR A 320 -32.61 -24.68 4.32
CA THR A 320 -32.19 -25.21 3.02
C THR A 320 -32.33 -24.10 1.98
N PRO A 321 -31.23 -23.53 1.47
CA PRO A 321 -31.27 -22.48 0.47
C PRO A 321 -31.98 -22.98 -0.80
N ALA A 322 -33.01 -22.26 -1.24
CA ALA A 322 -33.83 -22.65 -2.39
C ALA A 322 -33.25 -22.21 -3.75
N SER A 323 -32.12 -21.48 -3.76
CA SER A 323 -31.53 -20.88 -4.96
C SER A 323 -30.02 -21.05 -5.01
N ALA A 324 -29.44 -20.77 -6.18
CA ALA A 324 -28.00 -20.69 -6.35
C ALA A 324 -27.35 -19.70 -5.36
N ALA A 325 -26.09 -19.93 -5.01
CA ALA A 325 -25.27 -19.01 -4.25
C ALA A 325 -25.34 -17.61 -4.88
N PRO A 326 -25.54 -16.54 -4.09
CA PRO A 326 -25.70 -15.17 -4.60
C PRO A 326 -24.40 -14.57 -5.15
N ILE A 327 -23.41 -15.41 -5.42
CA ILE A 327 -22.06 -15.08 -5.84
C ILE A 327 -21.98 -15.37 -7.34
N ASN A 328 -21.48 -14.40 -8.11
CA ASN A 328 -21.36 -14.54 -9.56
C ASN A 328 -19.91 -14.81 -9.97
N THR A 329 -19.69 -15.25 -11.21
CA THR A 329 -18.35 -15.26 -11.82
C THR A 329 -17.75 -13.86 -11.78
N ASN A 330 -16.43 -13.78 -11.60
CA ASN A 330 -15.69 -12.53 -11.39
C ASN A 330 -16.15 -11.73 -10.17
N SER A 331 -16.70 -12.39 -9.14
CA SER A 331 -16.90 -11.80 -7.82
C SER A 331 -15.68 -12.08 -6.95
N LEU A 332 -15.27 -11.08 -6.15
CA LEU A 332 -14.35 -11.33 -5.05
C LEU A 332 -15.12 -11.88 -3.86
N ILE A 333 -14.63 -12.98 -3.32
CA ILE A 333 -15.10 -13.56 -2.06
C ILE A 333 -14.00 -13.45 -1.02
N LYS A 334 -14.42 -13.47 0.24
CA LYS A 334 -13.55 -13.48 1.40
C LYS A 334 -13.92 -14.62 2.33
N ILE A 335 -12.93 -15.42 2.70
CA ILE A 335 -13.06 -16.46 3.73
C ILE A 335 -11.94 -16.22 4.73
N ARG A 336 -12.29 -15.94 5.98
CA ARG A 336 -11.35 -15.43 7.00
C ARG A 336 -10.58 -14.22 6.48
N ASP A 337 -9.27 -14.31 6.35
CA ASP A 337 -8.32 -13.28 5.89
C ASP A 337 -7.93 -13.44 4.42
N ARG A 338 -8.59 -14.34 3.67
CA ARG A 338 -8.25 -14.67 2.28
C ARG A 338 -9.21 -14.05 1.29
N HIS A 339 -8.68 -13.32 0.31
CA HIS A 339 -9.42 -12.87 -0.86
C HIS A 339 -9.23 -13.85 -2.01
N LEU A 340 -10.33 -14.25 -2.65
CA LEU A 340 -10.32 -15.20 -3.77
C LEU A 340 -11.22 -14.68 -4.89
N LEU A 341 -10.80 -14.90 -6.13
CA LEU A 341 -11.60 -14.54 -7.30
C LEU A 341 -12.38 -15.76 -7.80
N VAL A 342 -13.68 -15.59 -7.96
CA VAL A 342 -14.58 -16.67 -8.39
C VAL A 342 -14.51 -16.86 -9.90
N ALA A 343 -14.13 -18.05 -10.34
CA ALA A 343 -14.15 -18.47 -11.74
C ALA A 343 -15.50 -19.04 -12.16
N SER A 344 -16.13 -19.86 -11.31
CA SER A 344 -17.47 -20.43 -11.57
C SER A 344 -18.20 -20.81 -10.29
N VAL A 345 -19.53 -20.91 -10.35
CA VAL A 345 -20.38 -21.28 -9.21
C VAL A 345 -21.30 -22.41 -9.61
N GLN A 346 -21.22 -23.54 -8.89
CA GLN A 346 -22.18 -24.62 -8.98
C GLN A 346 -23.29 -24.37 -7.97
N THR A 347 -24.42 -23.89 -8.49
CA THR A 347 -25.63 -23.43 -7.78
C THR A 347 -25.63 -23.57 -6.25
N THR A 348 -25.63 -24.76 -5.66
CA THR A 348 -25.67 -24.93 -4.19
C THR A 348 -24.59 -25.84 -3.60
N VAL A 349 -23.54 -26.17 -4.37
CA VAL A 349 -22.59 -27.24 -3.99
C VAL A 349 -21.16 -26.76 -3.90
N SER A 350 -20.71 -25.94 -4.86
CA SER A 350 -19.31 -25.52 -4.90
C SER A 350 -19.09 -24.20 -5.59
N ILE A 351 -17.97 -23.57 -5.25
CA ILE A 351 -17.43 -22.38 -5.88
C ILE A 351 -16.04 -22.76 -6.40
N THR A 352 -15.81 -22.57 -7.69
CA THR A 352 -14.47 -22.72 -8.26
C THR A 352 -13.78 -21.36 -8.24
N VAL A 353 -12.61 -21.28 -7.63
CA VAL A 353 -11.76 -20.09 -7.63
C VAL A 353 -10.78 -20.13 -8.79
N LEU A 354 -10.41 -18.96 -9.31
CA LEU A 354 -9.56 -18.85 -10.51
C LEU A 354 -8.13 -19.31 -10.25
N TRP A 355 -7.57 -18.91 -9.11
CA TRP A 355 -6.27 -19.39 -8.65
C TRP A 355 -6.47 -20.19 -7.37
N PRO A 356 -5.78 -21.33 -7.25
CA PRO A 356 -5.89 -22.15 -6.04
C PRO A 356 -5.51 -21.32 -4.81
N TYR A 357 -6.23 -21.50 -3.71
CA TYR A 357 -5.73 -21.05 -2.43
C TYR A 357 -4.75 -22.10 -1.91
N THR A 358 -3.57 -21.67 -1.52
CA THR A 358 -2.56 -22.51 -0.90
C THR A 358 -2.43 -21.99 0.53
N GLY A 359 -2.73 -22.84 1.53
CA GLY A 359 -2.75 -22.38 2.91
C GLY A 359 -3.28 -23.40 3.90
N ALA A 360 -3.32 -22.99 5.18
CA ALA A 360 -4.11 -23.67 6.18
C ALA A 360 -5.55 -23.84 5.67
N ALA A 361 -6.10 -25.06 5.79
CA ALA A 361 -7.47 -25.32 5.40
C ALA A 361 -8.42 -24.45 6.22
N PHE A 362 -9.47 -23.93 5.57
CA PHE A 362 -10.52 -23.24 6.29
C PHE A 362 -11.23 -24.22 7.23
N ALA A 363 -11.56 -23.75 8.43
CA ALA A 363 -12.36 -24.54 9.35
C ALA A 363 -13.76 -24.75 8.77
N ASP A 364 -14.37 -25.89 9.09
CA ASP A 364 -15.75 -26.14 8.71
C ASP A 364 -16.68 -25.01 9.19
N TYR A 365 -17.72 -24.68 8.40
CA TYR A 365 -18.62 -23.54 8.63
C TYR A 365 -17.96 -22.16 8.63
N SER A 366 -16.74 -22.01 8.08
CA SER A 366 -16.17 -20.67 7.87
C SER A 366 -17.10 -19.80 7.02
N SER A 367 -17.43 -18.61 7.51
CA SER A 367 -18.30 -17.67 6.81
C SER A 367 -17.68 -17.22 5.49
N ILE A 368 -18.49 -17.21 4.43
CA ILE A 368 -18.10 -16.70 3.12
C ILE A 368 -18.74 -15.33 2.97
N PHE A 369 -17.91 -14.32 2.72
CA PHE A 369 -18.36 -12.97 2.39
C PHE A 369 -18.13 -12.72 0.90
N TYR A 370 -18.96 -11.87 0.31
CA TYR A 370 -18.79 -11.38 -1.05
C TYR A 370 -19.07 -9.88 -1.10
N SER A 371 -18.70 -9.25 -2.21
CA SER A 371 -19.04 -7.84 -2.45
C SER A 371 -20.08 -7.73 -3.55
N THR A 372 -21.11 -6.94 -3.29
CA THR A 372 -22.07 -6.48 -4.30
C THR A 372 -21.68 -5.14 -4.91
N SER A 373 -20.72 -4.44 -4.27
CA SER A 373 -20.33 -3.08 -4.62
C SER A 373 -19.05 -3.03 -5.45
N LEU A 374 -18.16 -4.03 -5.33
CA LEU A 374 -17.00 -4.16 -6.19
C LEU A 374 -17.37 -4.79 -7.53
N THR A 375 -16.72 -4.32 -8.60
CA THR A 375 -16.74 -5.00 -9.89
C THR A 375 -15.35 -5.49 -10.24
N VAL A 376 -15.22 -6.75 -10.64
CA VAL A 376 -13.99 -7.27 -11.22
C VAL A 376 -14.23 -7.65 -12.67
N ALA A 377 -13.41 -7.12 -13.56
CA ALA A 377 -13.48 -7.40 -14.98
C ALA A 377 -12.07 -7.63 -15.54
N ALA A 378 -11.92 -8.61 -16.41
CA ALA A 378 -10.72 -8.74 -17.21
C ALA A 378 -10.62 -7.55 -18.19
N ASP A 379 -9.41 -7.07 -18.45
CA ASP A 379 -9.19 -6.17 -19.58
C ASP A 379 -9.60 -6.87 -20.89
N ALA A 380 -10.28 -6.14 -21.77
CA ALA A 380 -10.87 -6.75 -22.96
C ALA A 380 -9.82 -7.18 -24.00
N THR A 381 -8.59 -6.68 -23.91
CA THR A 381 -7.54 -6.92 -24.90
C THR A 381 -6.27 -7.48 -24.29
N ALA A 382 -5.75 -6.86 -23.23
CA ALA A 382 -4.42 -7.18 -22.71
C ALA A 382 -4.42 -8.41 -21.79
N LYS A 383 -3.44 -9.29 -22.02
CA LYS A 383 -3.12 -10.43 -21.16
C LYS A 383 -1.74 -10.28 -20.55
N ILE A 384 -1.55 -10.86 -19.37
CA ILE A 384 -0.23 -10.98 -18.74
C ILE A 384 0.52 -12.11 -19.46
N VAL A 385 1.75 -11.82 -19.89
CA VAL A 385 2.58 -12.74 -20.69
C VAL A 385 3.75 -13.27 -19.89
N ALA A 386 4.41 -12.41 -19.14
CA ALA A 386 5.56 -12.77 -18.35
C ALA A 386 5.65 -11.93 -17.08
N TRP A 387 5.93 -12.60 -15.96
CA TRP A 387 6.18 -11.94 -14.69
C TRP A 387 7.18 -12.76 -13.86
N ALA A 388 8.40 -12.25 -13.75
CA ALA A 388 9.43 -12.87 -12.93
C ALA A 388 9.18 -12.67 -11.43
N VAL A 389 9.45 -13.71 -10.63
CA VAL A 389 9.45 -13.62 -9.16
C VAL A 389 10.48 -12.60 -8.71
N GLY A 390 10.09 -11.68 -7.83
CA GLY A 390 10.92 -10.57 -7.36
C GLY A 390 10.93 -9.35 -8.29
N SER A 391 10.17 -9.37 -9.39
CA SER A 391 9.93 -8.20 -10.24
C SER A 391 8.65 -7.48 -9.84
N ASP A 392 8.67 -6.16 -9.84
CA ASP A 392 7.48 -5.30 -9.74
C ASP A 392 6.90 -4.93 -11.12
N THR A 393 7.48 -5.48 -12.18
CA THR A 393 7.13 -5.17 -13.56
C THR A 393 6.84 -6.45 -14.32
N PHE A 394 5.71 -6.45 -15.04
CA PHE A 394 5.26 -7.57 -15.88
C PHE A 394 5.05 -7.13 -17.33
N GLU A 395 5.08 -8.11 -18.23
CA GLU A 395 4.88 -7.91 -19.66
C GLU A 395 3.45 -8.20 -20.08
N ILE A 396 2.94 -7.38 -21.01
CA ILE A 396 1.64 -7.56 -21.66
C ILE A 396 1.80 -7.72 -23.17
N ASP A 397 0.88 -8.45 -23.81
CA ASP A 397 0.92 -8.77 -25.23
C ASP A 397 0.46 -7.61 -26.13
N VAL A 398 -0.62 -6.93 -25.75
CA VAL A 398 -1.25 -5.85 -26.51
C VAL A 398 -1.53 -4.64 -25.63
N ASP A 399 -1.93 -3.52 -26.24
CA ASP A 399 -2.30 -2.33 -25.47
C ASP A 399 -3.60 -2.62 -24.70
N PRO A 400 -3.66 -2.27 -23.40
CA PRO A 400 -4.86 -2.43 -22.61
C PRO A 400 -5.89 -1.38 -22.99
N THR A 401 -7.17 -1.72 -22.84
CA THR A 401 -8.28 -0.80 -23.14
C THR A 401 -8.82 -0.09 -21.89
N THR A 402 -8.71 -0.74 -20.74
CA THR A 402 -9.32 -0.29 -19.48
C THR A 402 -8.31 -0.03 -18.38
N LEU A 403 -7.12 -0.65 -18.46
CA LEU A 403 -6.04 -0.42 -17.50
C LEU A 403 -5.53 1.02 -17.60
N VAL A 404 -5.50 1.71 -16.45
CA VAL A 404 -4.89 3.04 -16.32
C VAL A 404 -3.95 3.06 -15.11
N VAL A 405 -3.08 4.06 -15.04
CA VAL A 405 -2.25 4.26 -13.85
C VAL A 405 -3.15 4.55 -12.65
N GLY A 406 -2.90 3.89 -11.52
CA GLY A 406 -3.76 3.91 -10.34
C GLY A 406 -4.86 2.86 -10.32
N SER A 407 -5.03 2.05 -11.38
CA SER A 407 -5.93 0.90 -11.34
C SER A 407 -5.48 -0.11 -10.27
N ARG A 408 -6.44 -0.65 -9.50
CA ARG A 408 -6.22 -1.84 -8.66
C ARG A 408 -6.46 -3.09 -9.51
N ILE A 409 -5.50 -4.00 -9.52
CA ILE A 409 -5.62 -5.30 -10.17
C ILE A 409 -5.57 -6.41 -9.13
N PHE A 410 -6.22 -7.53 -9.40
CA PHE A 410 -6.20 -8.72 -8.55
C PHE A 410 -5.65 -9.89 -9.35
N TYR A 411 -4.51 -10.43 -8.91
CA TYR A 411 -3.77 -11.45 -9.65
C TYR A 411 -3.12 -12.45 -8.69
N HIS A 412 -3.28 -13.75 -8.96
CA HIS A 412 -2.80 -14.83 -8.08
C HIS A 412 -3.13 -14.63 -6.60
N ASN A 413 -4.37 -14.23 -6.30
CA ASN A 413 -4.87 -13.96 -4.95
C ASN A 413 -4.26 -12.72 -4.25
N VAL A 414 -3.55 -11.86 -4.98
CA VAL A 414 -2.91 -10.65 -4.45
C VAL A 414 -3.46 -9.39 -5.14
N HIS A 415 -3.63 -8.33 -4.36
CA HIS A 415 -3.97 -7.00 -4.87
C HIS A 415 -2.72 -6.19 -5.21
N TYR A 416 -2.65 -5.65 -6.42
CA TYR A 416 -1.60 -4.73 -6.88
C TYR A 416 -2.19 -3.41 -7.35
N PHE A 417 -1.45 -2.31 -7.22
CA PHE A 417 -1.78 -1.02 -7.82
C PHE A 417 -0.82 -0.69 -8.95
N VAL A 418 -1.36 -0.30 -10.09
CA VAL A 418 -0.57 0.10 -11.26
C VAL A 418 0.10 1.45 -11.00
N ARG A 419 1.43 1.50 -11.16
CA ARG A 419 2.28 2.67 -10.95
C ARG A 419 2.73 3.33 -12.25
N SER A 420 2.96 2.54 -13.30
CA SER A 420 3.26 3.05 -14.63
C SER A 420 2.91 2.02 -15.70
N ILE A 421 2.71 2.51 -16.92
CA ILE A 421 2.43 1.69 -18.10
C ILE A 421 3.34 2.19 -19.22
N SER A 422 4.15 1.30 -19.80
CA SER A 422 5.06 1.58 -20.91
C SER A 422 4.66 0.78 -22.15
N LEU A 423 3.99 1.45 -23.10
CA LEU A 423 3.43 0.82 -24.31
C LEU A 423 4.28 1.06 -25.57
N THR A 424 5.27 1.95 -25.50
CA THR A 424 6.06 2.39 -26.68
C THR A 424 7.24 1.48 -26.99
N THR A 425 7.60 0.57 -26.09
CA THR A 425 8.72 -0.36 -26.20
C THR A 425 8.21 -1.79 -26.27
N THR A 426 8.94 -2.67 -26.94
CA THR A 426 8.72 -4.12 -26.88
C THR A 426 9.81 -4.75 -26.02
N PRO A 427 9.46 -5.51 -24.96
CA PRO A 427 8.10 -5.83 -24.53
C PRO A 427 7.37 -4.62 -23.93
N LYS A 428 6.02 -4.63 -24.04
CA LYS A 428 5.16 -3.65 -23.37
C LYS A 428 5.07 -4.04 -21.91
N THR A 429 5.22 -3.08 -21.01
CA THR A 429 5.35 -3.38 -19.59
C THR A 429 4.42 -2.56 -18.71
N VAL A 430 4.03 -3.16 -17.58
CA VAL A 430 3.26 -2.52 -16.52
C VAL A 430 4.04 -2.69 -15.23
N THR A 431 4.32 -1.57 -14.53
CA THR A 431 4.95 -1.59 -13.21
C THR A 431 3.88 -1.40 -12.14
N VAL A 432 3.95 -2.21 -11.09
CA VAL A 432 3.03 -2.20 -9.94
C VAL A 432 3.74 -1.78 -8.64
N ASP A 433 2.99 -1.68 -7.56
CA ASP A 433 3.45 -1.16 -6.27
C ASP A 433 4.34 -2.10 -5.45
N ARG A 434 4.37 -3.39 -5.81
CA ARG A 434 5.03 -4.44 -5.03
C ARG A 434 5.50 -5.57 -5.93
N LYS A 435 6.57 -6.24 -5.50
CA LYS A 435 7.17 -7.36 -6.25
C LYS A 435 6.29 -8.60 -6.19
N PHE A 436 6.26 -9.33 -7.29
CA PHE A 436 5.55 -10.59 -7.42
C PHE A 436 6.27 -11.73 -6.67
N ASN A 437 5.51 -12.51 -5.91
CA ASN A 437 5.99 -13.65 -5.13
C ASN A 437 5.89 -14.98 -5.89
N GLY A 438 5.26 -15.00 -7.07
CA GLY A 438 5.09 -16.20 -7.88
C GLY A 438 3.63 -16.61 -8.05
N GLN A 439 3.38 -17.56 -8.93
CA GLN A 439 2.03 -18.09 -9.16
C GLN A 439 1.50 -18.76 -7.89
N ALA A 440 0.23 -18.53 -7.57
CA ALA A 440 -0.39 -19.12 -6.37
C ALA A 440 -0.34 -20.67 -6.33
N ALA A 441 -0.17 -21.34 -7.47
CA ALA A 441 -0.17 -22.81 -7.53
C ALA A 441 1.16 -23.45 -7.12
N ASP A 442 2.29 -22.81 -7.43
CA ASP A 442 3.62 -23.42 -7.30
C ASP A 442 4.77 -22.41 -7.05
N GLY A 443 4.44 -21.13 -6.92
CA GLY A 443 5.40 -20.04 -6.69
C GLY A 443 6.33 -19.76 -7.86
N THR A 444 6.05 -20.28 -9.06
CA THR A 444 6.89 -20.06 -10.25
C THR A 444 6.64 -18.69 -10.88
N ALA A 445 7.52 -18.30 -11.81
CA ALA A 445 7.30 -17.12 -12.65
C ALA A 445 6.18 -17.39 -13.67
N VAL A 446 5.55 -16.33 -14.16
CA VAL A 446 4.62 -16.41 -15.30
C VAL A 446 5.43 -16.35 -16.58
N SER A 447 5.13 -17.21 -17.56
CA SER A 447 5.84 -17.27 -18.84
C SER A 447 4.94 -17.62 -20.04
N SER A 448 3.63 -17.38 -19.95
CA SER A 448 2.66 -17.62 -21.03
C SER A 448 1.60 -16.52 -21.12
N ALA A 449 1.20 -16.18 -22.36
CA ALA A 449 0.16 -15.19 -22.67
C ALA A 449 -1.28 -15.75 -22.52
N THR A 450 -1.57 -16.40 -21.40
CA THR A 450 -2.89 -17.00 -21.13
C THR A 450 -3.71 -16.19 -20.14
N ASP A 451 -3.04 -15.44 -19.28
CA ASP A 451 -3.60 -14.97 -18.04
C ASP A 451 -4.29 -13.62 -18.22
N ASP A 452 -5.58 -13.59 -17.87
CA ASP A 452 -6.37 -12.37 -17.96
C ASP A 452 -5.94 -11.37 -16.88
N LEU A 453 -5.92 -10.09 -17.26
CA LEU A 453 -5.62 -8.98 -16.37
C LEU A 453 -6.92 -8.49 -15.69
N PHE A 454 -7.18 -8.95 -14.46
CA PHE A 454 -8.39 -8.58 -13.73
C PHE A 454 -8.23 -7.23 -13.00
N ILE A 455 -9.06 -6.26 -13.37
CA ILE A 455 -9.12 -4.94 -12.77
C ILE A 455 -10.27 -4.91 -11.76
N VAL A 456 -9.97 -4.49 -10.54
CA VAL A 456 -10.94 -4.32 -9.45
C VAL A 456 -11.32 -2.84 -9.37
N SER A 457 -12.59 -2.54 -9.66
CA SER A 457 -13.12 -1.19 -9.54
C SER A 457 -13.99 -1.04 -8.30
N THR A 458 -13.84 0.08 -7.61
CA THR A 458 -14.67 0.50 -6.48
C THR A 458 -15.74 1.49 -6.95
N PRO A 459 -16.92 1.52 -6.31
CA PRO A 459 -17.96 2.47 -6.66
C PRO A 459 -17.52 3.90 -6.32
N ASN A 460 -17.98 4.86 -7.13
CA ASN A 460 -17.84 6.30 -6.87
C ASN A 460 -19.23 6.96 -6.88
N PRO A 461 -19.76 7.43 -5.74
CA PRO A 461 -19.12 7.51 -4.42
C PRO A 461 -18.89 6.13 -3.78
N ALA A 462 -17.90 6.04 -2.91
CA ALA A 462 -17.59 4.80 -2.18
C ALA A 462 -18.77 4.43 -1.26
N THR A 463 -19.32 3.22 -1.44
CA THR A 463 -20.42 2.65 -0.63
C THR A 463 -20.18 1.16 -0.40
N GLY A 464 -20.85 0.58 0.60
CA GLY A 464 -20.83 -0.87 0.84
C GLY A 464 -19.56 -1.42 1.47
N PHE A 465 -18.70 -0.55 2.03
CA PHE A 465 -17.49 -0.93 2.75
C PHE A 465 -17.63 -0.67 4.25
N PHE A 466 -16.74 -1.28 5.03
CA PHE A 466 -16.60 -1.05 6.47
C PHE A 466 -15.18 -0.59 6.78
N ASP A 467 -15.02 0.59 7.41
CA ASP A 467 -13.71 1.09 7.86
C ASP A 467 -13.30 0.36 9.16
N TYR A 468 -12.57 -0.75 9.04
CA TYR A 468 -12.16 -1.55 10.20
C TYR A 468 -10.86 -1.09 10.83
N VAL A 469 -10.00 -0.43 10.08
CA VAL A 469 -8.85 0.28 10.65
C VAL A 469 -9.16 1.75 10.68
N SER A 470 -9.17 2.31 11.89
CA SER A 470 -9.48 3.71 12.08
C SER A 470 -8.69 4.30 13.24
N GLU A 471 -8.67 5.63 13.28
CA GLU A 471 -8.07 6.37 14.38
C GLU A 471 -8.71 5.97 15.72
N CYS A 472 -7.87 5.62 16.69
CA CYS A 472 -8.29 5.11 17.99
C CYS A 472 -9.29 3.94 17.87
N SER A 473 -9.15 3.10 16.84
CA SER A 473 -10.03 1.96 16.53
C SER A 473 -11.52 2.32 16.44
N GLY A 474 -11.85 3.60 16.22
CA GLY A 474 -13.24 4.09 16.27
C GLY A 474 -13.86 4.02 17.67
N ARG A 475 -13.04 3.80 18.71
CA ARG A 475 -13.42 3.59 20.12
C ARG A 475 -12.74 4.55 21.08
N GLY A 476 -12.23 5.67 20.58
CA GLY A 476 -11.70 6.76 21.40
C GLY A 476 -11.69 8.11 20.69
N MET A 477 -11.35 9.15 21.44
CA MET A 477 -11.12 10.49 20.91
C MET A 477 -9.63 10.79 20.78
N CYS A 478 -9.21 11.29 19.64
CA CYS A 478 -7.83 11.69 19.38
C CYS A 478 -7.54 13.11 19.86
N SER A 479 -6.54 13.27 20.73
CA SER A 479 -5.94 14.58 21.03
C SER A 479 -4.94 14.96 19.94
N ARG A 480 -5.25 15.97 19.12
CA ARG A 480 -4.39 16.39 18.00
C ARG A 480 -3.10 17.08 18.40
N ASP A 481 -2.97 17.51 19.65
CA ASP A 481 -1.73 18.14 20.15
C ASP A 481 -0.71 17.09 20.60
N THR A 482 -1.19 15.95 21.13
CA THR A 482 -0.35 14.88 21.69
C THR A 482 -0.29 13.62 20.82
N GLY A 483 -1.29 13.37 19.97
CA GLY A 483 -1.42 12.12 19.21
C GLY A 483 -1.91 10.93 20.04
N ILE A 484 -2.40 11.18 21.27
CA ILE A 484 -2.85 10.15 22.21
C ILE A 484 -4.36 9.94 22.10
N CYS A 485 -4.78 8.68 22.10
CA CYS A 485 -6.18 8.29 22.13
C CYS A 485 -6.73 8.26 23.56
N ALA A 486 -7.85 8.96 23.78
CA ALA A 486 -8.66 8.84 24.98
C ALA A 486 -9.80 7.84 24.72
N CYS A 487 -9.62 6.59 25.18
CA CYS A 487 -10.56 5.50 24.91
C CYS A 487 -11.91 5.68 25.61
N PHE A 488 -12.97 5.26 24.94
CA PHE A 488 -14.30 5.18 25.54
C PHE A 488 -14.33 4.09 26.63
N LYS A 489 -15.32 4.20 27.53
CA LYS A 489 -15.48 3.24 28.63
C LYS A 489 -15.54 1.81 28.08
N GLY A 490 -14.67 0.95 28.60
CA GLY A 490 -14.59 -0.45 28.18
C GLY A 490 -13.55 -0.77 27.13
N TYR A 491 -12.89 0.23 26.57
CA TYR A 491 -11.81 0.06 25.60
C TYR A 491 -10.47 0.48 26.21
N THR A 492 -9.42 -0.27 25.91
CA THR A 492 -8.07 -0.10 26.48
C THR A 492 -6.99 -0.17 25.39
N ASP A 493 -5.74 -0.03 25.80
CA ASP A 493 -4.54 0.12 24.95
C ASP A 493 -4.43 1.49 24.26
N ASP A 494 -3.24 1.80 23.74
CA ASP A 494 -2.91 3.14 23.25
C ASP A 494 -3.72 3.57 22.01
N ASN A 495 -4.35 2.62 21.32
CA ASN A 495 -5.20 2.83 20.15
C ASN A 495 -6.65 2.38 20.39
N CYS A 496 -7.04 2.01 21.62
CA CYS A 496 -8.41 1.58 21.96
C CYS A 496 -8.90 0.32 21.21
N ASN A 497 -8.00 -0.53 20.73
CA ASN A 497 -8.33 -1.72 19.94
C ASN A 497 -8.78 -2.92 20.80
N ASN A 498 -8.66 -2.83 22.12
CA ASN A 498 -8.95 -3.93 23.02
C ASN A 498 -10.19 -3.64 23.85
N GLN A 499 -11.10 -4.63 23.96
CA GLN A 499 -12.36 -4.50 24.67
C GLN A 499 -12.32 -5.31 25.98
N ASN A 500 -12.54 -4.63 27.09
CA ASN A 500 -12.66 -5.28 28.39
C ASN A 500 -14.05 -5.91 28.56
N ILE A 501 -14.08 -7.17 28.99
CA ILE A 501 -15.30 -8.00 29.09
C ILE A 501 -16.33 -7.47 30.11
N LEU A 502 -15.92 -6.61 31.04
CA LEU A 502 -16.78 -6.05 32.11
C LEU A 502 -17.51 -4.75 31.72
N ALA A 503 -17.47 -4.36 30.45
CA ALA A 503 -18.00 -3.08 29.97
C ALA A 503 -19.39 -3.15 29.33
N PHE A 504 -20.31 -3.89 29.94
CA PHE A 504 -21.74 -3.83 29.66
C PHE A 504 -22.49 -3.02 30.73
#